data_AF-A0A0F8YCE1-F1
#
_entry.id   AF-A0A0F8YCE1-F1
#
_cell.length_a   1.000
_cell.length_b   1.000
_cell.length_c   1.000
_cell.angle_alpha   90.00
_cell.angle_beta   90.00
_cell.angle_gamma   90.00
#
_symmetry.space_group_name_H-M   'P 1'
#
loop_
_entity.id
_entity.type
_entity.pdbx_description
1 polymer ?
#
loop_
_entity_poly.entity_id
_entity_poly.type
_entity_poly.pdbx_seq_one_letter_code
_entity_poly.pdbx_strand_id
1 'polypeptide(L)'
;MTVEDKKQVSVSYIGDLAHTPPDDVLLVERDEDYVRACQELSPGGSSGAGLRVWVRSKNHFAWLRDFIEQIGCPSSFKEKTARLVLAEQWNVRVPDWLADADVLEKNLLEIGVDSQKGQTSFTNRLLIHLLGPAFQSDMLNTTDLVDVIKALVSDDAKAAFKQYPVMY
;
A
#
# COMPACT_ATOMS: atom_id res chain seq x y z
N MET A 1 -29.08 -3.78 -25.27
CA MET A 1 -29.08 -3.57 -23.81
C MET A 1 -27.89 -2.71 -23.46
N THR A 2 -28.11 -1.41 -23.35
CA THR A 2 -27.12 -0.43 -22.90
C THR A 2 -26.90 -0.64 -21.42
N VAL A 3 -25.68 -1.03 -21.03
CA VAL A 3 -25.23 -1.03 -19.65
C VAL A 3 -25.26 0.43 -19.20
N GLU A 4 -26.26 0.80 -18.40
CA GLU A 4 -26.25 2.09 -17.72
C GLU A 4 -24.97 2.13 -16.89
N ASP A 5 -24.06 3.04 -17.25
CA ASP A 5 -22.98 3.50 -16.37
C ASP A 5 -23.64 4.12 -15.13
N LYS A 6 -24.06 3.28 -14.20
CA LYS A 6 -24.51 3.70 -12.89
C LYS A 6 -23.32 4.41 -12.26
N LYS A 7 -23.47 5.72 -12.07
CA LYS A 7 -22.55 6.60 -11.34
C LYS A 7 -22.24 5.97 -10.00
N GLN A 8 -21.17 5.17 -9.94
CA GLN A 8 -20.81 4.40 -8.76
C GLN A 8 -19.81 5.23 -7.96
N VAL A 9 -20.08 5.42 -6.68
CA VAL A 9 -19.14 6.06 -5.77
C VAL A 9 -17.99 5.09 -5.51
N SER A 10 -16.74 5.55 -5.60
CA SER A 10 -15.58 4.72 -5.26
C SER A 10 -14.85 5.32 -4.07
N VAL A 11 -14.88 4.61 -2.95
CA VAL A 11 -14.20 5.00 -1.71
C VAL A 11 -12.98 4.10 -1.53
N SER A 12 -11.80 4.73 -1.47
CA SER A 12 -10.53 4.05 -1.23
C SER A 12 -9.95 4.47 0.12
N TYR A 13 -9.77 3.53 1.04
CA TYR A 13 -8.95 3.78 2.23
C TYR A 13 -7.48 3.79 1.82
N ILE A 14 -6.75 4.87 2.12
CA ILE A 14 -5.34 5.05 1.75
C ILE A 14 -4.41 5.25 2.96
N GLY A 15 -4.95 5.35 4.18
CA GLY A 15 -4.11 5.58 5.37
C GLY A 15 -3.21 6.82 5.26
N ASP A 16 -2.00 6.74 5.82
CA ASP A 16 -1.00 7.81 5.78
C ASP A 16 -0.09 7.75 4.54
N LEU A 17 -0.53 7.11 3.45
CA LEU A 17 0.25 7.09 2.22
C LEU A 17 0.54 8.52 1.72
N ALA A 18 1.81 8.82 1.46
CA ALA A 18 2.30 10.12 1.00
C ALA A 18 2.00 10.36 -0.49
N HIS A 19 0.73 10.22 -0.89
CA HIS A 19 0.28 10.52 -2.24
C HIS A 19 -0.63 11.74 -2.21
N THR A 20 -0.26 12.76 -2.99
CA THR A 20 -1.14 13.88 -3.29
C THR A 20 -2.34 13.34 -4.05
N PRO A 21 -3.59 13.58 -3.60
CA PRO A 21 -4.76 13.14 -4.34
C PRO A 21 -4.79 13.81 -5.72
N PRO A 22 -5.19 13.08 -6.78
CA PRO A 22 -5.51 13.69 -8.06
C PRO A 22 -6.62 14.76 -7.93
N ASP A 23 -6.66 15.73 -8.83
CA ASP A 23 -7.62 16.86 -8.80
C ASP A 23 -9.10 16.41 -8.82
N ASP A 24 -9.37 15.18 -9.26
CA ASP A 24 -10.71 14.59 -9.35
C ASP A 24 -11.07 13.66 -8.16
N VAL A 25 -10.29 13.71 -7.08
CA VAL A 25 -10.49 12.88 -5.88
C VAL A 25 -10.71 13.76 -4.65
N LEU A 26 -11.79 13.47 -3.92
CA LEU A 26 -12.07 14.11 -2.64
C LEU A 26 -11.32 13.37 -1.53
N LEU A 27 -10.39 14.06 -0.86
CA LEU A 27 -9.61 13.50 0.24
C LEU A 27 -10.29 13.79 1.58
N VAL A 28 -10.43 12.75 2.40
CA VAL A 28 -10.99 12.80 3.75
C VAL A 28 -9.89 12.49 4.76
N GLU A 29 -9.41 13.54 5.42
CA GLU A 29 -8.41 13.44 6.50
C GLU A 29 -8.99 13.81 7.86
N ARG A 30 -9.91 14.79 7.89
CA ARG A 30 -10.50 15.35 9.12
C ARG A 30 -12.02 15.19 9.12
N ASP A 31 -12.62 15.38 10.28
CA ASP A 31 -14.09 15.29 10.43
C ASP A 31 -14.83 16.31 9.54
N GLU A 32 -14.24 17.48 9.29
CA GLU A 32 -14.78 18.49 8.38
C GLU A 32 -14.83 17.99 6.93
N ASP A 33 -13.83 17.22 6.50
CA ASP A 33 -13.77 16.63 5.16
C ASP A 33 -14.79 15.50 5.02
N TYR A 34 -15.03 14.73 6.09
CA TYR A 34 -16.09 13.74 6.14
C TYR A 34 -17.47 14.39 5.92
N VAL A 35 -17.75 15.48 6.62
CA VAL A 35 -19.02 16.21 6.45
C VAL A 35 -19.16 16.74 5.01
N ARG A 36 -18.07 17.26 4.43
CA ARG A 36 -18.06 17.71 3.04
C ARG A 36 -18.32 16.57 2.06
N ALA A 37 -17.71 15.40 2.28
CA ALA A 37 -17.96 14.20 1.48
C ALA A 37 -19.43 13.78 1.54
N CYS A 38 -20.05 13.79 2.73
CA CYS A 38 -21.47 13.49 2.90
C CYS A 38 -22.38 14.51 2.16
N GLN A 39 -22.01 15.79 2.13
CA GLN A 39 -22.75 16.82 1.39
C GLN A 39 -22.69 16.59 -0.12
N GLU A 40 -21.51 16.27 -0.66
CA GLU A 40 -21.33 15.96 -2.09
C GLU A 40 -22.03 14.66 -2.51
N LEU A 41 -22.15 13.71 -1.59
CA LEU A 41 -22.87 12.44 -1.80
C LEU A 41 -24.39 12.57 -1.64
N SER A 42 -24.87 13.64 -1.01
CA SER A 42 -26.29 13.84 -0.77
C SER A 42 -27.03 14.21 -2.07
N PRO A 43 -28.36 14.00 -2.16
CA PRO A 43 -29.13 14.21 -3.39
C PRO A 43 -29.12 15.65 -3.97
N GLY A 44 -28.61 16.63 -3.22
CA GLY A 44 -28.38 18.01 -3.66
C GLY A 44 -26.92 18.36 -3.98
N GLY A 45 -26.00 17.40 -3.89
CA GLY A 45 -24.58 17.55 -4.20
C GLY A 45 -24.32 17.70 -5.70
N SER A 46 -23.26 18.40 -6.08
CA SER A 46 -23.07 18.92 -7.44
C SER A 46 -22.43 17.93 -8.43
N SER A 47 -22.15 16.68 -8.05
CA SER A 47 -21.29 15.84 -8.90
C SER A 47 -22.06 14.89 -9.81
N GLY A 48 -22.12 15.28 -11.09
CA GLY A 48 -22.69 14.50 -12.18
C GLY A 48 -21.87 13.28 -12.63
N ALA A 49 -20.70 13.03 -12.04
CA ALA A 49 -19.79 11.92 -12.36
C ALA A 49 -19.50 11.07 -11.12
N GLY A 50 -19.17 9.77 -11.29
CA GLY A 50 -18.89 8.85 -10.18
C GLY A 50 -17.82 9.40 -9.23
N LEU A 51 -18.22 9.77 -8.01
CA LEU A 51 -17.37 10.43 -7.03
C LEU A 51 -16.28 9.46 -6.54
N ARG A 52 -15.01 9.90 -6.62
CA ARG A 52 -13.87 9.19 -6.04
C ARG A 52 -13.48 9.84 -4.73
N VAL A 53 -13.47 9.05 -3.65
CA VAL A 53 -13.15 9.52 -2.30
C VAL A 53 -11.96 8.73 -1.78
N TRP A 54 -10.93 9.42 -1.31
CA TRP A 54 -9.79 8.81 -0.60
C TRP A 54 -9.90 9.12 0.88
N VAL A 55 -9.66 8.13 1.73
CA VAL A 55 -9.86 8.26 3.17
C VAL A 55 -8.62 7.83 3.94
N ARG A 56 -8.14 8.68 4.85
CA ARG A 56 -6.95 8.35 5.68
C ARG A 56 -7.27 7.61 6.98
N SER A 57 -8.44 7.86 7.56
CA SER A 57 -8.86 7.22 8.83
C SER A 57 -9.79 6.04 8.61
N LYS A 58 -9.56 4.95 9.35
CA LYS A 58 -10.48 3.79 9.34
C LYS A 58 -11.88 4.15 9.87
N ASN A 59 -11.94 5.11 10.79
CA ASN A 59 -13.23 5.58 11.34
C ASN A 59 -14.04 6.28 10.24
N HIS A 60 -13.44 7.24 9.53
CA HIS A 60 -14.10 7.93 8.42
C HIS A 60 -14.51 6.97 7.31
N PHE A 61 -13.70 5.93 7.03
CA PHE A 61 -14.02 4.92 6.03
C PHE A 61 -15.26 4.10 6.42
N ALA A 62 -15.34 3.66 7.68
CA ALA A 62 -16.51 2.98 8.22
C ALA A 62 -17.75 3.88 8.21
N TRP A 63 -17.61 5.13 8.68
CA TRP A 63 -18.72 6.08 8.70
C TRP A 63 -19.24 6.43 7.30
N LEU A 64 -18.36 6.54 6.29
CA LEU A 64 -18.76 6.76 4.91
C LEU A 64 -19.49 5.55 4.32
N ARG A 65 -19.03 4.34 4.64
CA ARG A 65 -19.72 3.11 4.23
C ARG A 65 -21.14 3.06 4.78
N ASP A 66 -21.29 3.27 6.07
CA ASP A 66 -22.60 3.22 6.73
C ASP A 66 -23.52 4.33 6.20
N PHE A 67 -22.99 5.53 5.94
CA PHE A 67 -23.76 6.64 5.35
C PHE A 67 -24.20 6.34 3.92
N ILE A 68 -23.29 5.85 3.06
CA ILE A 68 -23.58 5.54 1.66
C ILE A 68 -24.61 4.40 1.54
N GLU A 69 -24.53 3.42 2.43
CA GLU A 69 -25.52 2.35 2.54
C GLU A 69 -26.90 2.90 2.93
N GLN A 70 -26.96 3.83 3.89
CA GLN A 70 -28.22 4.47 4.31
C GLN A 70 -28.90 5.28 3.21
N ILE A 71 -28.13 5.97 2.35
CA ILE A 71 -28.69 6.73 1.23
C ILE A 71 -28.96 5.86 0.00
N GLY A 72 -28.65 4.56 0.05
CA GLY A 72 -28.91 3.60 -1.03
C GLY A 72 -28.10 3.84 -2.30
N CYS A 73 -26.90 4.45 -2.19
CA CYS A 73 -26.09 4.79 -3.35
C CYS A 73 -25.18 3.62 -3.77
N PRO A 74 -25.15 3.24 -5.07
CA PRO A 74 -24.22 2.23 -5.56
C PRO A 74 -22.78 2.65 -5.31
N SER A 75 -22.03 1.81 -4.61
CA SER A 75 -20.67 2.14 -4.20
C SER A 75 -19.71 0.96 -4.31
N SER A 76 -18.42 1.28 -4.34
CA SER A 76 -17.32 0.33 -4.26
C SER A 76 -16.36 0.81 -3.18
N PHE A 77 -16.04 -0.09 -2.26
CA PHE A 77 -15.09 0.17 -1.18
C PHE A 77 -13.85 -0.67 -1.43
N LYS A 78 -12.69 -0.02 -1.48
CA LYS A 78 -11.39 -0.68 -1.60
C LYS A 78 -10.47 -0.18 -0.50
N GLU A 79 -9.70 -1.06 0.09
CA GLU A 79 -8.61 -0.65 0.97
C GLU A 79 -7.32 -0.71 0.16
N LYS A 80 -6.68 0.44 -0.06
CA LYS A 80 -5.31 0.56 -0.54
C LYS A 80 -4.41 0.67 0.69
N THR A 81 -4.13 -0.48 1.28
CA THR A 81 -3.28 -0.57 2.46
C THR A 81 -1.81 -0.44 2.06
N ALA A 82 -0.95 -0.02 2.99
CA ALA A 82 0.48 0.13 2.73
C ALA A 82 1.11 -1.20 2.28
N ARG A 83 0.61 -2.33 2.79
CA ARG A 83 0.96 -3.68 2.33
C ARG A 83 0.64 -3.89 0.85
N LEU A 84 -0.50 -3.42 0.36
CA LEU A 84 -0.88 -3.59 -1.05
C LEU A 84 0.01 -2.73 -1.96
N VAL A 85 0.31 -1.50 -1.56
CA VAL A 85 1.23 -0.63 -2.30
C VAL A 85 2.64 -1.22 -2.33
N LEU A 86 3.12 -1.74 -1.20
CA LEU A 86 4.42 -2.43 -1.13
C LEU A 86 4.44 -3.67 -2.01
N ALA A 87 3.38 -4.48 -1.98
CA ALA A 87 3.25 -5.67 -2.82
C ALA A 87 3.33 -5.33 -4.31
N GLU A 88 2.69 -4.23 -4.72
CA GLU A 88 2.69 -3.73 -6.10
C GLU A 88 4.06 -3.16 -6.49
N GLN A 89 4.60 -2.23 -5.70
CA GLN A 89 5.87 -1.54 -5.99
C GLN A 89 7.05 -2.50 -6.07
N TRP A 90 7.12 -3.46 -5.13
CA TRP A 90 8.22 -4.42 -5.08
C TRP A 90 7.92 -5.68 -5.91
N ASN A 91 6.69 -5.85 -6.41
CA ASN A 91 6.20 -7.08 -7.04
C ASN A 91 6.43 -8.31 -6.14
N VAL A 92 6.01 -8.23 -4.88
CA VAL A 92 6.22 -9.28 -3.87
C VAL A 92 4.93 -9.75 -3.23
N ARG A 93 4.94 -10.99 -2.72
CA ARG A 93 3.92 -11.44 -1.77
C ARG A 93 4.28 -10.92 -0.38
N VAL A 94 3.46 -10.00 0.12
CA VAL A 94 3.63 -9.45 1.47
C VAL A 94 3.10 -10.46 2.49
N PRO A 95 3.92 -10.89 3.45
CA PRO A 95 3.52 -11.88 4.46
C PRO A 95 2.51 -11.29 5.44
N ASP A 96 1.77 -12.17 6.12
CA ASP A 96 0.70 -11.79 7.06
C ASP A 96 1.20 -11.18 8.36
N TRP A 97 2.46 -11.42 8.71
CA TRP A 97 3.11 -10.82 9.88
C TRP A 97 3.53 -9.36 9.66
N LEU A 98 3.59 -8.86 8.42
CA LEU A 98 3.96 -7.47 8.14
C LEU A 98 2.71 -6.60 8.15
N ALA A 99 2.49 -5.81 9.20
CA ALA A 99 1.35 -4.91 9.29
C ALA A 99 1.57 -3.62 8.49
N ASP A 100 0.49 -2.93 8.13
CA ASP A 100 0.58 -1.64 7.43
C ASP A 100 1.35 -0.59 8.23
N ALA A 101 1.24 -0.62 9.56
CA ALA A 101 1.99 0.24 10.47
C ALA A 101 3.50 0.00 10.35
N ASP A 102 3.95 -1.27 10.26
CA ASP A 102 5.37 -1.60 10.09
C ASP A 102 5.92 -1.13 8.74
N VAL A 103 5.10 -1.19 7.68
CA VAL A 103 5.48 -0.73 6.34
C VAL A 103 5.74 0.78 6.34
N LEU A 104 4.89 1.52 7.05
CA LEU A 104 4.99 2.97 7.19
C LEU A 104 6.11 3.38 8.16
N GLU A 105 6.19 2.76 9.34
CA GLU A 105 7.21 3.08 10.36
C GLU A 105 8.64 2.84 9.85
N LYS A 106 8.82 1.80 9.03
CA LYS A 106 10.13 1.43 8.48
C LYS A 106 10.41 2.05 7.11
N ASN A 107 9.55 2.98 6.65
CA ASN A 107 9.65 3.65 5.36
C ASN A 107 9.94 2.66 4.20
N LEU A 108 9.33 1.47 4.23
CA LEU A 108 9.63 0.42 3.23
C LEU A 108 9.22 0.85 1.82
N LEU A 109 8.27 1.78 1.70
CA LEU A 109 7.83 2.36 0.44
C LEU A 109 8.90 3.30 -0.18
N GLU A 110 9.81 3.86 0.61
CA GLU A 110 10.88 4.75 0.14
C GLU A 110 12.10 3.98 -0.38
N ILE A 111 12.19 2.68 -0.07
CA ILE A 111 13.28 1.85 -0.54
C ILE A 111 13.06 1.58 -2.03
N GLY A 112 13.95 2.14 -2.86
CA GLY A 112 14.01 1.90 -4.30
C GLY A 112 14.50 0.50 -4.62
N VAL A 113 13.63 -0.49 -4.47
CA VAL A 113 13.92 -1.87 -4.87
C VAL A 113 13.59 -2.03 -6.34
N ASP A 114 14.59 -2.41 -7.14
CA ASP A 114 14.38 -2.74 -8.55
C ASP A 114 13.43 -3.93 -8.68
N SER A 115 12.30 -3.69 -9.36
CA SER A 115 11.30 -4.70 -9.62
C SER A 115 11.85 -5.74 -10.61
N GLN A 116 12.54 -6.78 -10.13
CA GLN A 116 12.99 -7.88 -11.00
C GLN A 116 11.80 -8.68 -11.54
N LYS A 117 12.00 -9.31 -12.71
CA LYS A 117 11.03 -10.14 -13.42
C LYS A 117 10.67 -11.37 -12.58
N GLY A 118 9.46 -11.38 -12.03
CA GLY A 118 8.91 -12.50 -11.25
C GLY A 118 8.47 -12.07 -9.86
N GLN A 119 7.30 -12.55 -9.44
CA GLN A 119 6.79 -12.31 -8.09
C GLN A 119 7.58 -13.19 -7.09
N THR A 120 8.24 -12.59 -6.10
CA THR A 120 9.00 -13.31 -5.06
C THR A 120 8.46 -13.01 -3.66
N SER A 121 9.02 -13.65 -2.63
CA SER A 121 8.67 -13.34 -1.24
C SER A 121 9.27 -11.98 -0.84
N PHE A 122 8.57 -11.24 0.02
CA PHE A 122 9.08 -9.98 0.58
C PHE A 122 10.49 -10.16 1.20
N THR A 123 10.67 -11.23 1.98
CA THR A 123 11.95 -11.53 2.65
C THR A 123 13.09 -11.72 1.66
N ASN A 124 12.88 -12.49 0.58
CA ASN A 124 13.93 -12.72 -0.41
C ASN A 124 14.29 -11.42 -1.13
N ARG A 125 13.29 -10.58 -1.45
CA ARG A 125 13.54 -9.30 -2.10
C ARG A 125 14.31 -8.34 -1.19
N LEU A 126 13.95 -8.27 0.09
CA LEU A 126 14.64 -7.47 1.08
C LEU A 126 16.09 -7.97 1.28
N LEU A 127 16.30 -9.28 1.38
CA LEU A 127 17.64 -9.87 1.51
C LEU A 127 18.50 -9.60 0.29
N ILE A 128 17.97 -9.75 -0.93
CA ILE A 128 18.70 -9.42 -2.16
C ILE A 128 19.07 -7.94 -2.22
N HIS A 129 18.17 -7.05 -1.78
CA HIS A 129 18.46 -5.62 -1.75
C HIS A 129 19.55 -5.28 -0.73
N LEU A 130 19.49 -5.86 0.47
CA LEU A 130 20.42 -5.56 1.56
C LEU A 130 21.78 -6.26 1.43
N LEU A 131 21.81 -7.48 0.92
CA LEU A 131 22.99 -8.35 0.90
C LEU A 131 23.50 -8.63 -0.52
N GLY A 132 22.82 -8.10 -1.53
CA GLY A 132 23.22 -8.18 -2.93
C GLY A 132 22.72 -9.43 -3.68
N PRO A 133 23.08 -9.53 -4.97
CA PRO A 133 22.58 -10.56 -5.89
C PRO A 133 23.05 -11.98 -5.54
N ALA A 134 24.02 -12.13 -4.64
CA ALA A 134 24.45 -13.43 -4.14
C ALA A 134 23.30 -14.21 -3.47
N PHE A 135 22.26 -13.52 -3.01
CA PHE A 135 21.05 -14.11 -2.41
C PHE A 135 19.91 -14.30 -3.42
N GLN A 136 20.14 -14.07 -4.71
CA GLN A 136 19.13 -14.22 -5.76
C GLN A 136 18.98 -15.69 -6.25
N SER A 137 20.00 -16.51 -6.06
CA SER A 137 20.00 -17.91 -6.52
C SER A 137 19.30 -18.83 -5.51
N ASP A 138 18.37 -19.66 -5.99
CA ASP A 138 17.69 -20.70 -5.19
C ASP A 138 18.65 -21.81 -4.70
N MET A 139 19.80 -21.98 -5.36
CA MET A 139 20.89 -22.85 -4.91
C MET A 139 22.18 -22.04 -4.77
N LEU A 140 22.74 -22.06 -3.56
CA LEU A 140 24.08 -21.54 -3.29
C LEU A 140 25.11 -22.52 -3.86
N ASN A 141 25.84 -22.10 -4.89
CA ASN A 141 26.97 -22.88 -5.38
C ASN A 141 28.22 -22.55 -4.56
N THR A 142 29.21 -23.45 -4.56
CA THR A 142 30.49 -23.27 -3.85
C THR A 142 31.24 -22.01 -4.28
N THR A 143 30.98 -21.49 -5.47
CA THR A 143 31.50 -20.21 -5.97
C THR A 143 30.87 -19.00 -5.28
N ASP A 144 29.61 -19.09 -4.87
CA ASP A 144 28.83 -17.98 -4.32
C ASP A 144 28.94 -17.90 -2.79
N LEU A 145 29.40 -18.99 -2.15
CA LEU A 145 29.56 -19.11 -0.69
C LEU A 145 30.48 -18.03 -0.11
N VAL A 146 31.59 -17.72 -0.79
CA VAL A 146 32.55 -16.71 -0.33
C VAL A 146 31.93 -15.31 -0.37
N ASP A 147 31.15 -15.02 -1.40
CA ASP A 147 30.49 -13.73 -1.57
C ASP A 147 29.31 -13.56 -0.62
N VAL A 148 28.57 -14.64 -0.34
CA VAL A 148 27.54 -14.68 0.72
C VAL A 148 28.12 -14.41 2.10
N ILE A 149 29.24 -15.05 2.45
CA ILE A 149 29.89 -14.84 3.75
C ILE A 149 30.42 -13.41 3.87
N LYS A 150 31.04 -12.87 2.81
CA LYS A 150 31.48 -11.47 2.79
C LYS A 150 30.32 -10.50 2.97
N ALA A 151 29.20 -10.74 2.28
CA ALA A 151 28.00 -9.91 2.41
C ALA A 151 27.45 -9.95 3.84
N LEU A 152 27.34 -11.13 4.46
CA LEU A 152 26.81 -11.28 5.83
C LEU A 152 27.72 -10.70 6.92
N VAL A 153 29.03 -10.75 6.73
CA VAL A 153 30.01 -10.27 7.72
C VAL A 153 30.30 -8.76 7.57
N SER A 154 29.89 -8.16 6.44
CA SER A 154 30.04 -6.73 6.20
C SER A 154 29.37 -5.88 7.29
N ASP A 155 30.01 -4.77 7.64
CA ASP A 155 29.45 -3.87 8.66
C ASP A 155 28.18 -3.17 8.16
N ASP A 156 28.02 -3.04 6.84
CA ASP A 156 26.79 -2.56 6.18
C ASP A 156 25.63 -3.54 6.39
N ALA A 157 25.84 -4.85 6.27
CA ALA A 157 24.82 -5.85 6.56
C ALA A 157 24.40 -5.82 8.04
N LYS A 158 25.38 -5.72 8.96
CA LYS A 158 25.08 -5.60 10.40
C LYS A 158 24.30 -4.33 10.72
N ALA A 159 24.60 -3.22 10.05
CA ALA A 159 23.84 -1.98 10.20
C ALA A 159 22.43 -2.12 9.63
N ALA A 160 22.27 -2.75 8.46
CA ALA A 160 20.98 -3.02 7.84
C ALA A 160 20.08 -3.93 8.69
N PHE A 161 20.62 -5.01 9.26
CA PHE A 161 19.87 -5.87 10.18
C PHE A 161 19.46 -5.17 11.48
N LYS A 162 20.25 -4.19 11.96
CA LYS A 162 19.86 -3.34 13.08
C LYS A 162 18.77 -2.33 12.71
N GLN A 163 18.80 -1.82 11.48
CA GLN A 163 17.84 -0.85 10.97
C GLN A 163 16.48 -1.46 10.62
N TYR A 164 16.46 -2.73 10.19
CA TYR A 164 15.23 -3.45 9.80
C TYR A 164 15.02 -4.72 10.66
N PRO A 165 14.57 -4.59 11.91
CA PRO A 165 14.36 -5.74 12.82
C PRO A 165 13.15 -6.62 12.45
N VAL A 166 12.54 -6.44 11.27
CA VAL A 166 11.37 -7.22 10.81
C VAL A 166 11.71 -8.66 10.39
N MET A 167 12.98 -9.04 10.43
CA MET A 167 13.46 -10.41 10.15
C MET A 167 13.70 -11.23 11.43
N TYR A 168 12.93 -10.97 12.50
CA TYR A 168 12.92 -11.78 13.72
C TYR A 168 11.70 -12.71 13.78
#